data_AF-A0AAV0D5D6-F1
#
_entry.id   AF-A0AAV0D5D6-F1
#
_cell.length_a   1.000
_cell.length_b   1.000
_cell.length_c   1.000
_cell.angle_alpha   90.00
_cell.angle_beta   90.00
_cell.angle_gamma   90.00
#
_symmetry.space_group_name_H-M   'P 1'
#
loop_
_entity.id
_entity.type
_entity.pdbx_description
1 polymer ?
#
loop_
_entity_poly.entity_id
_entity_poly.type
_entity_poly.pdbx_seq_one_letter_code
_entity_poly.pdbx_strand_id
1 'polypeptide(L)'
;MAVDPRQLVAGVLTIAMFVMLGNMIKRDHFDPAPASIHGTSKTSELSLPGGDGPWKSDGVSLKPCWTKPVSEDEDQSQGYLTFSLTNGPEYHISQIADAVVVAKYLRATLVLPDVRGSDPSDKRNFEDIYSVEKFVKSLDGVVKVATSPPAGISARNLAVVKVPSRVTEEEIAENIEPVFREKGNIRLVTYFPSMNMKKSSEEKSTDSIACLAMFGTLELQPDVREVVDSMVERLRTLSQKSSGQFVAVDLRVDILEKRSCQGNGSPGSKSCYSPHEIADFLTKLGFNRDTTIYLTQSRWDSSLDSLKELFPKTYTKESIMPIDKKAKFLDSDAAELEKVIDLYICSESDVFVPAISGLFYANVAGKRISYGKTQILVPAAVSSSGSSSTNYISHYVSEKNHFAYSCFC
;
A
#
# COMPACT_ATOMS: atom_id res chain seq x y z
N MET A 1 -66.45 -3.44 9.65
CA MET A 1 -65.72 -2.45 8.83
C MET A 1 -65.46 -3.11 7.49
N ALA A 2 -66.19 -2.71 6.45
CA ALA A 2 -66.01 -3.26 5.10
C ALA A 2 -64.80 -2.58 4.47
N VAL A 3 -63.83 -3.37 3.99
CA VAL A 3 -62.64 -2.85 3.30
C VAL A 3 -63.06 -2.34 1.92
N ASP A 4 -62.68 -1.11 1.60
CA ASP A 4 -62.99 -0.47 0.32
C ASP A 4 -62.37 -1.29 -0.84
N PRO A 5 -63.17 -1.73 -1.84
CA PRO A 5 -62.67 -2.45 -3.01
C PRO A 5 -61.51 -1.73 -3.71
N ARG A 6 -61.44 -0.40 -3.62
CA ARG A 6 -60.36 0.40 -4.23
C ARG A 6 -59.02 0.20 -3.53
N GLN A 7 -59.01 -0.01 -2.21
CA GLN A 7 -57.77 -0.31 -1.46
C GLN A 7 -57.26 -1.72 -1.77
N LEU A 8 -58.17 -2.68 -1.98
CA LEU A 8 -57.82 -4.03 -2.43
C LEU A 8 -57.18 -4.01 -3.83
N VAL A 9 -57.76 -3.25 -4.77
CA VAL A 9 -57.19 -3.11 -6.12
C VAL A 9 -55.84 -2.41 -6.10
N ALA A 10 -55.67 -1.37 -5.28
CA ALA A 10 -54.40 -0.67 -5.12
C ALA A 10 -53.31 -1.59 -4.55
N GLY A 11 -53.65 -2.42 -3.56
CA GLY A 11 -52.73 -3.41 -2.98
C GLY A 11 -52.32 -4.50 -3.96
N VAL A 12 -53.25 -5.00 -4.77
CA VAL A 12 -52.95 -6.00 -5.81
C VAL A 12 -52.05 -5.42 -6.90
N LEU A 13 -52.27 -4.17 -7.31
CA LEU A 13 -51.42 -3.50 -8.30
C LEU A 13 -49.99 -3.28 -7.79
N THR A 14 -49.83 -2.91 -6.52
CA THR A 14 -48.48 -2.75 -5.93
C THR A 14 -47.76 -4.09 -5.85
N ILE A 15 -48.42 -5.15 -5.40
CA ILE A 15 -47.82 -6.50 -5.36
C ILE A 15 -47.45 -6.98 -6.76
N ALA A 16 -48.31 -6.77 -7.77
CA ALA A 16 -48.01 -7.13 -9.15
C ALA A 16 -46.78 -6.37 -9.70
N MET A 17 -46.63 -5.09 -9.37
CA MET A 17 -45.46 -4.30 -9.74
C MET A 17 -44.17 -4.85 -9.10
N PHE A 18 -44.21 -5.21 -7.81
CA PHE A 18 -43.07 -5.83 -7.12
C PHE A 18 -42.73 -7.22 -7.66
N VAL A 19 -43.72 -8.03 -8.06
CA VAL A 19 -43.50 -9.33 -8.70
C VAL A 19 -42.88 -9.17 -10.09
N MET A 20 -43.30 -8.17 -10.88
CA MET A 20 -42.68 -7.89 -12.17
C MET A 20 -41.24 -7.39 -12.03
N LEU A 21 -40.96 -6.53 -11.05
CA LEU A 21 -39.58 -6.11 -10.71
C LEU A 21 -38.72 -7.29 -10.23
N GLY A 22 -39.28 -8.19 -9.42
CA GLY A 22 -38.59 -9.41 -8.99
C GLY A 22 -38.28 -10.37 -10.14
N ASN A 23 -39.17 -10.48 -11.13
CA ASN A 23 -38.97 -11.31 -12.32
C ASN A 23 -37.93 -10.72 -13.31
N MET A 24 -37.71 -9.40 -13.30
CA MET A 24 -36.64 -8.78 -14.09
C MET A 24 -35.25 -9.01 -13.48
N ILE A 25 -35.15 -9.18 -12.16
CA ILE A 25 -33.88 -9.45 -11.46
C ILE A 25 -33.50 -10.94 -11.55
N LYS A 26 -34.47 -11.84 -11.76
CA LYS A 26 -34.26 -13.30 -11.72
C LYS A 26 -33.91 -13.94 -13.07
N ARG A 27 -33.76 -13.16 -14.14
CA ARG A 27 -33.60 -13.67 -15.52
C ARG A 27 -32.19 -13.55 -16.12
N ASP A 28 -31.24 -12.95 -15.40
CA ASP A 28 -29.84 -12.95 -15.81
C ASP A 28 -29.02 -13.87 -14.89
N HIS A 29 -28.58 -14.98 -15.50
CA HIS A 29 -27.72 -16.05 -15.00
C HIS A 29 -28.35 -17.06 -14.02
N PHE A 30 -28.61 -18.28 -14.50
CA PHE A 30 -27.97 -19.53 -14.06
C PHE A 30 -28.64 -20.71 -14.79
N ASP A 31 -27.92 -21.34 -15.73
CA ASP A 31 -27.85 -22.81 -15.86
C ASP A 31 -26.75 -23.20 -16.87
N PRO A 32 -25.85 -24.15 -16.53
CA PRO A 32 -24.86 -24.68 -17.44
C PRO A 32 -25.42 -25.91 -18.19
N ALA A 33 -25.26 -25.96 -19.51
CA ALA A 33 -25.56 -27.16 -20.30
C ALA A 33 -24.28 -27.67 -21.02
N PRO A 34 -24.15 -29.00 -21.21
CA PRO A 34 -22.86 -29.66 -21.40
C PRO A 34 -22.38 -29.66 -22.86
N ALA A 35 -21.05 -29.64 -23.01
CA ALA A 35 -20.36 -29.69 -24.29
C ALA A 35 -20.51 -31.04 -25.00
N SER A 36 -20.79 -30.97 -26.30
CA SER A 36 -20.63 -32.06 -27.26
C SER A 36 -19.63 -31.64 -28.35
N ILE A 37 -18.71 -32.55 -28.65
CA ILE A 37 -17.59 -32.39 -29.60
C ILE A 37 -18.08 -32.75 -31.00
N HIS A 38 -17.82 -31.91 -32.02
CA HIS A 38 -17.44 -32.36 -33.39
C HIS A 38 -16.90 -31.23 -34.30
N GLY A 39 -15.63 -31.39 -34.73
CA GLY A 39 -15.21 -31.40 -36.14
C GLY A 39 -15.20 -30.12 -37.03
N THR A 40 -14.02 -29.49 -37.12
CA THR A 40 -13.33 -28.96 -38.34
C THR A 40 -14.04 -28.05 -39.37
N SER A 41 -13.50 -26.84 -39.56
CA SER A 41 -12.79 -26.43 -40.80
C SER A 41 -12.05 -25.10 -40.61
N LYS A 42 -10.86 -25.00 -41.21
CA LYS A 42 -9.90 -23.89 -41.17
C LYS A 42 -10.34 -22.73 -42.05
N THR A 43 -10.12 -21.50 -41.60
CA THR A 43 -9.68 -20.43 -42.51
C THR A 43 -8.71 -19.53 -41.77
N SER A 44 -7.51 -19.47 -42.33
CA SER A 44 -6.33 -18.83 -41.77
C SER A 44 -6.41 -17.31 -41.92
N GLU A 45 -6.33 -16.57 -40.81
CA GLU A 45 -5.86 -15.19 -40.81
C GLU A 45 -4.62 -15.09 -39.92
N LEU A 46 -3.48 -14.96 -40.60
CA LEU A 46 -2.22 -14.35 -40.23
C LEU A 46 -1.99 -14.07 -38.71
N SER A 47 -1.49 -15.06 -38.00
CA SER A 47 -0.79 -14.85 -36.73
C SER A 47 0.58 -14.22 -36.98
N LEU A 48 0.72 -12.95 -36.58
CA LEU A 48 2.01 -12.25 -36.42
C LEU A 48 2.83 -12.92 -35.30
N PRO A 49 4.17 -12.94 -35.39
CA PRO A 49 5.00 -13.61 -34.41
C PRO A 49 5.15 -12.79 -33.12
N GLY A 50 4.61 -13.32 -32.02
CA GLY A 50 5.08 -13.21 -30.62
C GLY A 50 5.35 -11.83 -30.01
N GLY A 51 4.51 -11.41 -29.06
CA GLY A 51 4.84 -10.37 -28.07
C GLY A 51 3.87 -10.41 -26.89
N ASP A 52 4.34 -10.83 -25.72
CA ASP A 52 3.56 -10.86 -24.48
C ASP A 52 2.87 -9.51 -24.22
N GLY A 53 1.58 -9.51 -23.85
CA GLY A 53 0.84 -8.29 -23.54
C GLY A 53 1.46 -7.48 -22.37
N PRO A 54 0.95 -6.26 -22.09
CA PRO A 54 1.51 -5.39 -21.03
C PRO A 54 1.40 -6.03 -19.64
N TRP A 55 0.51 -7.01 -19.48
CA TRP A 55 0.30 -7.83 -18.31
C TRP A 55 1.31 -8.97 -18.25
N LYS A 56 2.54 -8.67 -17.86
CA LYS A 56 3.54 -9.71 -17.61
C LYS A 56 3.28 -10.41 -16.28
N SER A 57 3.64 -11.69 -16.21
CA SER A 57 3.50 -12.49 -15.01
C SER A 57 4.33 -11.92 -13.86
N ASP A 58 3.86 -12.16 -12.64
CA ASP A 58 4.60 -11.88 -11.42
C ASP A 58 5.98 -12.57 -11.43
N GLY A 59 6.91 -12.01 -10.68
CA GLY A 59 8.21 -12.62 -10.44
C GLY A 59 8.09 -13.87 -9.57
N VAL A 60 9.21 -14.57 -9.39
CA VAL A 60 9.28 -15.71 -8.46
C VAL A 60 8.87 -15.22 -7.06
N SER A 61 7.94 -15.93 -6.43
CA SER A 61 7.54 -15.68 -5.04
C SER A 61 8.76 -15.85 -4.13
N LEU A 62 9.18 -14.77 -3.48
CA LEU A 62 10.28 -14.81 -2.53
C LEU A 62 9.76 -15.19 -1.15
N LYS A 63 10.58 -15.87 -0.35
CA LYS A 63 10.27 -16.18 1.04
C LYS A 63 11.06 -15.26 1.96
N PRO A 64 10.55 -14.98 3.17
CA PRO A 64 11.36 -14.37 4.21
C PRO A 64 12.63 -15.20 4.46
N CYS A 65 13.81 -14.58 4.43
CA CYS A 65 15.07 -15.21 4.83
C CYS A 65 15.66 -14.61 6.10
N TRP A 66 14.95 -13.70 6.77
CA TRP A 66 15.27 -13.32 8.14
C TRP A 66 14.75 -14.37 9.13
N THR A 67 15.53 -14.62 10.18
CA THR A 67 15.14 -15.50 11.28
C THR A 67 14.73 -14.70 12.48
N LYS A 68 13.67 -15.14 13.16
CA LYS A 68 13.35 -14.67 14.50
C LYS A 68 14.50 -15.09 15.43
N PRO A 69 15.19 -14.16 16.11
CA PRO A 69 16.26 -14.54 17.02
C PRO A 69 15.73 -15.49 18.10
N VAL A 70 16.56 -16.46 18.49
CA VAL A 70 16.24 -17.39 19.59
C VAL A 70 16.13 -16.58 20.88
N SER A 71 15.09 -16.85 21.67
CA SER A 71 14.87 -16.19 22.95
C SER A 71 16.04 -16.48 23.89
N GLU A 72 16.84 -15.47 24.20
CA GLU A 72 17.70 -15.48 25.39
C GLU A 72 16.81 -15.17 26.60
N ASP A 73 17.03 -15.87 27.71
CA ASP A 73 16.19 -15.82 28.91
C ASP A 73 15.84 -14.40 29.38
N GLU A 74 14.66 -14.28 29.99
CA GLU A 74 14.00 -13.03 30.36
C GLU A 74 14.78 -12.19 31.39
N ASP A 75 15.74 -11.39 30.93
CA ASP A 75 16.24 -10.28 31.73
C ASP A 75 15.09 -9.31 32.05
N GLN A 76 15.14 -8.73 33.26
CA GLN A 76 14.30 -7.59 33.61
C GLN A 76 14.57 -6.45 32.61
N SER A 77 13.50 -5.82 32.12
CA SER A 77 13.65 -4.71 31.18
C SER A 77 14.45 -3.59 31.82
N GLN A 78 15.42 -3.05 31.07
CA GLN A 78 16.26 -1.94 31.54
C GLN A 78 15.57 -0.57 31.45
N GLY A 79 14.34 -0.51 30.92
CA GLY A 79 13.58 0.72 30.76
C GLY A 79 12.60 0.69 29.59
N TYR A 80 11.96 1.83 29.32
CA TYR A 80 10.91 1.95 28.30
C TYR A 80 11.32 2.86 27.15
N LEU A 81 11.02 2.42 25.94
CA LEU A 81 11.20 3.16 24.70
C LEU A 81 9.84 3.52 24.12
N THR A 82 9.58 4.81 23.98
CA THR A 82 8.34 5.34 23.38
C THR A 82 8.64 6.01 22.05
N PHE A 83 7.68 6.04 21.14
CA PHE A 83 7.79 6.73 19.85
C PHE A 83 6.40 7.04 19.29
N SER A 84 6.35 7.81 18.22
CA SER A 84 5.11 8.15 17.50
C SER A 84 5.30 7.83 16.02
N LEU A 85 4.26 7.29 15.39
CA LEU A 85 4.19 7.12 13.95
C LEU A 85 3.71 8.42 13.31
N THR A 86 4.39 8.92 12.29
CA THR A 86 4.12 10.25 11.71
C THR A 86 4.29 10.27 10.20
N ASN A 87 3.67 11.25 9.54
CA ASN A 87 3.86 11.60 8.12
C ASN A 87 3.31 10.60 7.09
N GLY A 88 2.66 9.52 7.51
CA GLY A 88 2.05 8.55 6.60
C GLY A 88 2.60 7.13 6.74
N PRO A 89 1.87 6.15 6.22
CA PRO A 89 2.20 4.73 6.36
C PRO A 89 3.54 4.33 5.74
N GLU A 90 4.03 5.05 4.72
CA GLU A 90 5.37 4.85 4.16
C GLU A 90 6.51 5.20 5.14
N TYR A 91 6.24 6.05 6.13
CA TYR A 91 7.19 6.38 7.20
C TYR A 91 7.03 5.43 8.39
N HIS A 92 5.80 4.99 8.68
CA HIS A 92 5.50 4.11 9.82
C HIS A 92 6.35 2.83 9.78
N ILE A 93 6.52 2.24 8.59
CA ILE A 93 7.31 1.02 8.38
C ILE A 93 8.75 1.21 8.88
N SER A 94 9.41 2.30 8.46
CA SER A 94 10.78 2.61 8.86
C SER A 94 10.88 3.01 10.33
N GLN A 95 9.94 3.81 10.84
CA GLN A 95 9.92 4.23 12.25
C GLN A 95 9.83 3.05 13.21
N ILE A 96 9.00 2.05 12.88
CA ILE A 96 8.91 0.81 13.66
C ILE A 96 10.21 0.03 13.56
N ALA A 97 10.79 -0.08 12.37
CA ALA A 97 12.05 -0.79 12.19
C ALA A 97 13.16 -0.22 13.06
N ASP A 98 13.36 1.09 13.03
CA ASP A 98 14.36 1.76 13.85
C ASP A 98 14.06 1.58 15.34
N ALA A 99 12.80 1.75 15.76
CA ALA A 99 12.41 1.60 17.15
C ALA A 99 12.62 0.17 17.69
N VAL A 100 12.33 -0.86 16.88
CA VAL A 100 12.56 -2.27 17.24
C VAL A 100 14.05 -2.59 17.33
N VAL A 101 14.85 -2.12 16.37
CA VAL A 101 16.32 -2.31 16.39
C VAL A 101 16.94 -1.65 17.63
N VAL A 102 16.57 -0.39 17.92
CA VAL A 102 17.05 0.31 19.12
C VAL A 102 16.58 -0.37 20.40
N ALA A 103 15.30 -0.75 20.49
CA ALA A 103 14.76 -1.42 21.67
C ALA A 103 15.45 -2.76 21.94
N LYS A 104 15.76 -3.53 20.88
CA LYS A 104 16.52 -4.78 21.01
C LYS A 104 17.91 -4.52 21.56
N TYR A 105 18.64 -3.59 20.95
CA TYR A 105 20.02 -3.28 21.34
C TYR A 105 20.10 -2.87 22.82
N LEU A 106 19.17 -2.02 23.26
CA LEU A 106 19.12 -1.47 24.61
C LEU A 106 18.44 -2.38 25.64
N ARG A 107 17.92 -3.55 25.24
CA ARG A 107 17.04 -4.41 26.08
C ARG A 107 15.86 -3.64 26.70
N ALA A 108 15.33 -2.67 25.96
CA ALA A 108 14.21 -1.83 26.38
C ALA A 108 12.86 -2.50 26.07
N THR A 109 11.85 -2.20 26.88
CA THR A 109 10.46 -2.52 26.55
C THR A 109 9.94 -1.47 25.57
N LEU A 110 9.50 -1.93 24.39
CA LEU A 110 8.89 -1.08 23.38
C LEU A 110 7.44 -0.78 23.77
N VAL A 111 7.09 0.50 23.86
CA VAL A 111 5.70 0.91 24.11
C VAL A 111 4.99 1.10 22.78
N LEU A 112 3.75 0.60 22.69
CA LEU A 112 2.89 0.77 21.51
C LEU A 112 2.78 2.26 21.14
N PRO A 113 3.06 2.64 19.88
CA PRO A 113 3.11 4.05 19.50
C PRO A 113 1.69 4.63 19.27
N ASP A 114 1.56 5.94 19.37
CA ASP A 114 0.43 6.67 18.79
C ASP A 114 0.71 7.00 17.31
N VAL A 115 -0.33 7.22 16.52
CA VAL A 115 -0.23 7.72 15.14
C VAL A 115 -0.60 9.20 15.13
N ARG A 116 0.20 10.01 14.43
CA ARG A 116 0.00 11.45 14.30
C ARG A 116 0.03 11.85 12.84
N GLY A 117 -1.08 12.41 12.38
CA GLY A 117 -1.20 12.98 11.05
C GLY A 117 -0.43 14.29 10.89
N SER A 118 -0.61 14.90 9.72
CA SER A 118 -0.01 16.20 9.40
C SER A 118 -0.66 17.35 10.18
N ASP A 119 -1.94 17.20 10.54
CA ASP A 119 -2.62 18.12 11.44
C ASP A 119 -2.36 17.72 12.91
N PRO A 120 -2.00 18.66 13.81
CA PRO A 120 -1.79 18.37 15.23
C PRO A 120 -2.99 17.73 15.95
N SER A 121 -4.21 17.92 15.43
CA SER A 121 -5.45 17.32 15.93
C SER A 121 -5.72 15.90 15.42
N ASP A 122 -5.08 15.49 14.31
CA ASP A 122 -5.18 14.15 13.75
C ASP A 122 -4.29 13.19 14.55
N LYS A 123 -4.80 12.79 15.71
CA LYS A 123 -4.17 11.80 16.60
C LYS A 123 -5.02 10.55 16.63
N ARG A 124 -4.39 9.40 16.39
CA ARG A 124 -5.03 8.08 16.36
C ARG A 124 -4.28 7.10 17.23
N ASN A 125 -4.99 6.10 17.72
CA ASN A 125 -4.36 4.97 18.38
C ASN A 125 -3.80 4.02 17.31
N PHE A 126 -2.85 3.17 17.70
CA PHE A 126 -2.26 2.20 16.78
C PHE A 126 -3.32 1.23 16.25
N GLU A 127 -4.20 0.75 17.13
CA GLU A 127 -5.28 -0.19 16.84
C GLU A 127 -6.35 0.34 15.88
N ASP A 128 -6.42 1.67 15.67
CA ASP A 128 -7.33 2.25 14.68
C ASP A 128 -6.90 1.89 13.25
N ILE A 129 -5.61 1.58 13.04
CA ILE A 129 -5.02 1.30 11.73
C ILE A 129 -4.47 -0.13 11.65
N TYR A 130 -3.75 -0.59 12.68
CA TYR A 130 -2.94 -1.80 12.65
C TYR A 130 -3.35 -2.79 13.75
N SER A 131 -3.15 -4.09 13.49
CA SER A 131 -3.43 -5.15 14.45
C SER A 131 -2.41 -5.19 15.58
N VAL A 132 -2.83 -4.85 16.80
CA VAL A 132 -2.00 -4.94 18.02
C VAL A 132 -1.58 -6.39 18.28
N GLU A 133 -2.51 -7.34 18.11
CA GLU A 133 -2.22 -8.77 18.31
C GLU A 133 -1.09 -9.22 17.38
N LYS A 134 -1.17 -8.87 16.10
CA LYS A 134 -0.15 -9.23 15.13
C LYS A 134 1.20 -8.59 15.47
N PHE A 135 1.18 -7.30 15.83
CA PHE A 135 2.37 -6.55 16.19
C PHE A 135 3.10 -7.20 17.38
N VAL A 136 2.39 -7.44 18.49
CA VAL A 136 2.96 -8.08 19.69
C VAL A 136 3.47 -9.48 19.38
N LYS A 137 2.67 -10.30 18.69
CA LYS A 137 3.04 -11.68 18.33
C LYS A 137 4.28 -11.75 17.43
N SER A 138 4.42 -10.79 16.51
CA SER A 138 5.57 -10.72 15.61
C SER A 138 6.88 -10.41 16.32
N LEU A 139 6.81 -9.65 17.43
CA LEU A 139 7.96 -9.18 18.21
C LEU A 139 8.24 -9.99 19.48
N ASP A 140 7.34 -10.90 19.86
CA ASP A 140 7.54 -11.87 20.93
C ASP A 140 8.96 -12.51 20.85
N GLY A 141 9.69 -12.68 21.95
CA GLY A 141 11.09 -13.18 21.91
C GLY A 141 12.13 -12.28 21.22
N VAL A 142 11.74 -11.19 20.56
CA VAL A 142 12.65 -10.19 19.99
C VAL A 142 12.77 -9.01 20.96
N VAL A 143 11.65 -8.34 21.24
CA VAL A 143 11.55 -7.23 22.19
C VAL A 143 10.25 -7.35 23.00
N LYS A 144 10.30 -6.99 24.28
CA LYS A 144 9.08 -6.91 25.11
C LYS A 144 8.24 -5.74 24.60
N VAL A 145 6.94 -5.94 24.43
CA VAL A 145 6.00 -4.91 23.99
C VAL A 145 5.00 -4.61 25.10
N ALA A 146 4.88 -3.35 25.49
CA ALA A 146 3.86 -2.85 26.42
C ALA A 146 2.78 -2.10 25.64
N THR A 147 1.51 -2.42 25.92
CA THR A 147 0.36 -1.76 25.28
C THR A 147 0.14 -0.33 25.75
N SER A 148 0.63 0.02 26.94
CA SER A 148 0.58 1.37 27.50
C SER A 148 1.88 1.71 28.23
N PRO A 149 2.27 3.00 28.31
CA PRO A 149 3.34 3.43 29.18
C PRO A 149 3.05 3.05 30.65
N PRO A 150 4.08 2.75 31.47
CA PRO A 150 3.91 2.54 32.90
C PRO A 150 3.30 3.75 33.61
N ALA A 151 2.59 3.48 34.71
CA ALA A 151 2.07 4.52 35.59
C ALA A 151 3.21 5.46 36.05
N GLY A 152 3.06 6.77 35.81
CA GLY A 152 4.04 7.79 36.14
C GLY A 152 4.98 8.20 35.00
N ILE A 153 5.01 7.48 33.87
CA ILE A 153 5.80 7.87 32.70
C ILE A 153 4.92 8.65 31.71
N SER A 154 5.07 9.98 31.71
CA SER A 154 4.48 10.83 30.67
C SER A 154 5.47 11.00 29.52
N ALA A 155 5.05 10.65 28.30
CA ALA A 155 5.85 10.83 27.08
C ALA A 155 6.28 12.29 26.81
N ARG A 156 5.67 13.27 27.50
CA ARG A 156 6.06 14.69 27.45
C ARG A 156 7.29 15.02 28.31
N ASN A 157 7.60 14.19 29.29
CA ASN A 157 8.69 14.41 30.25
C ASN A 157 9.91 13.51 29.97
N LEU A 158 9.86 12.72 28.89
CA LEU A 158 10.95 11.85 28.48
C LEU A 158 12.00 12.61 27.70
N ALA A 159 13.26 12.20 27.85
CA ALA A 159 14.34 12.69 27.00
C ALA A 159 14.06 12.28 25.54
N VAL A 160 14.02 13.26 24.65
CA VAL A 160 13.78 13.04 23.22
C VAL A 160 15.11 12.78 22.53
N VAL A 161 15.23 11.61 21.92
CA VAL A 161 16.42 11.20 21.16
C VAL A 161 16.04 11.13 19.68
N LYS A 162 16.79 11.83 18.83
CA LYS A 162 16.61 11.79 17.38
C LYS A 162 17.42 10.63 16.81
N VAL A 163 16.81 9.89 15.89
CA VAL A 163 17.42 8.71 15.29
C VAL A 163 17.28 8.77 13.76
N PRO A 164 18.34 8.53 12.99
CA PRO A 164 18.22 8.46 11.54
C PRO A 164 17.45 7.20 11.12
N SER A 165 16.70 7.29 10.02
CA SER A 165 16.09 6.11 9.40
C SER A 165 17.15 5.10 8.95
N ARG A 166 16.95 3.81 9.22
CA ARG A 166 17.94 2.74 9.10
C ARG A 166 19.13 2.96 10.04
N VAL A 167 18.80 3.11 11.32
CA VAL A 167 19.77 3.26 12.40
C VAL A 167 20.79 2.11 12.41
N THR A 168 22.06 2.43 12.67
CA THR A 168 23.13 1.44 12.78
C THR A 168 23.48 1.17 14.23
N GLU A 169 24.12 0.04 14.52
CA GLU A 169 24.55 -0.29 15.89
C GLU A 169 25.54 0.73 16.44
N GLU A 170 26.40 1.27 15.59
CA GLU A 170 27.37 2.32 15.95
C GLU A 170 26.64 3.60 16.41
N GLU A 171 25.62 4.04 15.66
CA GLU A 171 24.79 5.19 16.04
C GLU A 171 24.08 4.97 17.39
N ILE A 172 23.61 3.74 17.64
CA ILE A 172 22.96 3.41 18.92
C ILE A 172 23.97 3.50 20.07
N ALA A 173 25.13 2.86 19.92
CA ALA A 173 26.16 2.80 20.96
C ALA A 173 26.72 4.20 21.31
N GLU A 174 26.96 5.04 20.30
CA GLU A 174 27.59 6.34 20.49
C GLU A 174 26.61 7.42 20.98
N ASN A 175 25.38 7.43 20.46
CA ASN A 175 24.47 8.58 20.64
C ASN A 175 23.20 8.27 21.44
N ILE A 176 22.74 7.02 21.48
CA ILE A 176 21.45 6.65 22.07
C ILE A 176 21.63 5.96 23.43
N GLU A 177 22.51 4.96 23.48
CA GLU A 177 22.77 4.17 24.68
C GLU A 177 23.20 5.02 25.89
N PRO A 178 24.10 6.02 25.77
CA PRO A 178 24.48 6.84 26.92
C PRO A 178 23.30 7.58 27.54
N VAL A 179 22.41 8.13 26.70
CA VAL A 179 21.20 8.83 27.16
C VAL A 179 20.23 7.85 27.81
N PHE A 180 20.06 6.65 27.23
CA PHE A 180 19.20 5.62 27.78
C PHE A 180 19.68 5.14 29.15
N ARG A 181 20.98 4.87 29.31
CA ARG A 181 21.58 4.46 30.60
C ARG A 181 21.40 5.51 31.69
N GLU A 182 21.47 6.80 31.34
CA GLU A 182 21.29 7.90 32.29
C GLU A 182 19.81 8.10 32.69
N LYS A 183 18.89 8.03 31.72
CA LYS A 183 17.48 8.40 31.94
C LYS A 183 16.56 7.22 32.23
N GLY A 184 16.96 6.01 31.85
CA GLY A 184 16.16 4.77 31.88
C GLY A 184 15.01 4.75 30.86
N ASN A 185 14.38 5.88 30.56
CA ASN A 185 13.25 5.95 29.63
C ASN A 185 13.46 7.06 28.62
N ILE A 186 13.26 6.76 27.33
CA ILE A 186 13.48 7.70 26.24
C ILE A 186 12.31 7.73 25.27
N ARG A 187 12.21 8.82 24.53
CA ARG A 187 11.30 8.97 23.40
C ARG A 187 12.08 9.13 22.11
N LEU A 188 11.90 8.20 21.17
CA LEU A 188 12.52 8.29 19.86
C LEU A 188 11.72 9.18 18.91
N VAL A 189 12.45 9.93 18.11
CA VAL A 189 11.92 10.68 16.95
C VAL A 189 12.80 10.38 15.76
N THR A 190 12.28 9.59 14.82
CA THR A 190 12.99 9.26 13.59
C THR A 190 12.99 10.44 12.62
N TYR A 191 14.15 10.73 12.03
CA TYR A 191 14.27 11.62 10.89
C TYR A 191 14.83 10.88 9.67
N PHE A 192 14.53 11.39 8.47
CA PHE A 192 14.79 10.70 7.21
C PHE A 192 15.84 11.46 6.40
N PRO A 193 17.14 11.19 6.60
CA PRO A 193 18.21 11.88 5.87
C PRO A 193 18.21 11.52 4.38
N SER A 194 17.69 10.35 4.01
CA SER A 194 17.51 9.89 2.64
C SER A 194 16.15 9.25 2.47
N MET A 195 15.55 9.43 1.29
CA MET A 195 14.28 8.79 0.90
C MET A 195 14.51 7.55 0.04
N ASN A 196 15.76 7.09 -0.13
CA ASN A 196 16.09 5.88 -0.87
C ASN A 196 16.06 4.65 0.05
N MET A 197 15.50 3.55 -0.45
CA MET A 197 15.50 2.25 0.24
C MET A 197 16.40 1.25 -0.49
N LYS A 198 17.58 1.71 -0.93
CA LYS A 198 18.57 0.83 -1.56
C LYS A 198 19.25 -0.05 -0.51
N LYS A 199 19.46 -1.33 -0.81
CA LYS A 199 20.22 -2.24 0.03
C LYS A 199 21.66 -1.75 0.21
N SER A 200 22.22 -1.94 1.40
CA SER A 200 23.65 -1.76 1.67
C SER A 200 24.46 -2.87 1.01
N SER A 201 25.74 -2.62 0.77
CA SER A 201 26.69 -3.60 0.21
C SER A 201 27.16 -4.66 1.21
N GLU A 202 26.81 -4.51 2.49
CA GLU A 202 27.24 -5.38 3.59
C GLU A 202 25.99 -5.95 4.28
N GLU A 203 25.91 -7.28 4.37
CA GLU A 203 24.88 -8.01 5.13
C GLU A 203 25.35 -8.14 6.59
N LYS A 204 24.65 -7.49 7.52
CA LYS A 204 24.92 -7.55 8.96
C LYS A 204 23.77 -8.27 9.68
N SER A 205 24.03 -8.86 10.85
CA SER A 205 23.00 -9.51 11.69
C SER A 205 21.85 -8.56 12.09
N THR A 206 22.14 -7.26 12.21
CA THR A 206 21.17 -6.18 12.42
C THR A 206 20.07 -6.17 11.33
N ASP A 207 20.41 -6.63 10.12
CA ASP A 207 19.49 -6.66 8.99
C ASP A 207 18.34 -7.65 9.22
N SER A 208 18.56 -8.77 9.92
CA SER A 208 17.47 -9.74 10.18
C SER A 208 16.36 -9.14 11.06
N ILE A 209 16.73 -8.36 12.08
CA ILE A 209 15.77 -7.69 12.97
C ILE A 209 15.08 -6.53 12.24
N ALA A 210 15.84 -5.74 11.47
CA ALA A 210 15.28 -4.69 10.64
C ALA A 210 14.30 -5.24 9.59
N CYS A 211 14.62 -6.36 8.95
CA CYS A 211 13.76 -7.07 8.01
C CYS A 211 12.47 -7.57 8.66
N LEU A 212 12.58 -8.23 9.81
CA LEU A 212 11.41 -8.63 10.60
C LEU A 212 10.54 -7.42 10.95
N ALA A 213 11.16 -6.35 11.41
CA ALA A 213 10.45 -5.17 11.85
C ALA A 213 9.75 -4.45 10.69
N MET A 214 10.40 -4.30 9.54
CA MET A 214 9.84 -3.66 8.35
C MET A 214 8.71 -4.47 7.70
N PHE A 215 8.89 -5.79 7.57
CA PHE A 215 8.00 -6.61 6.73
C PHE A 215 7.12 -7.58 7.51
N GLY A 216 7.39 -7.81 8.79
CA GLY A 216 6.70 -8.81 9.61
C GLY A 216 5.78 -8.27 10.70
N THR A 217 5.82 -6.96 11.02
CA THR A 217 5.15 -6.41 12.20
C THR A 217 3.83 -5.71 11.92
N LEU A 218 3.71 -5.04 10.78
CA LEU A 218 2.52 -4.26 10.43
C LEU A 218 1.54 -5.06 9.59
N GLU A 219 0.34 -5.23 10.13
CA GLU A 219 -0.82 -5.76 9.44
C GLU A 219 -2.02 -4.88 9.76
N LEU A 220 -2.91 -4.65 8.78
CA LEU A 220 -4.12 -3.86 9.00
C LEU A 220 -5.01 -4.51 10.04
N GLN A 221 -5.65 -3.68 10.85
CA GLN A 221 -6.76 -4.15 11.68
C GLN A 221 -7.98 -4.50 10.79
N PRO A 222 -8.87 -5.42 11.24
CA PRO A 222 -9.89 -6.02 10.39
C PRO A 222 -10.78 -5.03 9.63
N ASP A 223 -11.22 -3.93 10.28
CA ASP A 223 -12.11 -2.96 9.63
C ASP A 223 -11.45 -2.26 8.44
N VAL A 224 -10.16 -1.92 8.57
CA VAL A 224 -9.40 -1.25 7.50
C VAL A 224 -9.11 -2.24 6.39
N ARG A 225 -8.78 -3.50 6.75
CA ARG A 225 -8.56 -4.58 5.79
C ARG A 225 -9.80 -4.85 4.95
N GLU A 226 -10.98 -4.93 5.57
CA GLU A 226 -12.26 -5.15 4.90
C GLU A 226 -12.54 -4.10 3.81
N VAL A 227 -12.23 -2.83 4.09
CA VAL A 227 -12.40 -1.75 3.11
C VAL A 227 -11.44 -1.90 1.94
N VAL A 228 -10.16 -2.19 2.21
CA VAL A 228 -9.16 -2.45 1.16
C VAL A 228 -9.61 -3.64 0.29
N ASP A 229 -9.99 -4.76 0.91
CA ASP A 229 -10.47 -5.95 0.22
C ASP A 229 -11.68 -5.66 -0.67
N SER A 230 -12.68 -4.96 -0.12
CA SER A 230 -13.89 -4.57 -0.86
C SER A 230 -13.56 -3.69 -2.07
N MET A 231 -12.63 -2.74 -1.92
CA MET A 231 -12.20 -1.87 -3.01
C MET A 231 -11.44 -2.66 -4.08
N VAL A 232 -10.53 -3.56 -3.69
CA VAL A 232 -9.78 -4.43 -4.61
C VAL A 232 -10.73 -5.35 -5.36
N GLU A 233 -11.64 -6.05 -4.68
CA GLU A 233 -12.63 -6.93 -5.29
C GLU A 233 -13.49 -6.17 -6.32
N ARG A 234 -13.92 -4.96 -5.99
CA ARG A 234 -14.68 -4.11 -6.91
C ARG A 234 -13.86 -3.70 -8.13
N LEU A 235 -12.59 -3.32 -7.96
CA LEU A 235 -11.68 -3.02 -9.09
C LEU A 235 -11.51 -4.24 -10.00
N ARG A 236 -11.30 -5.43 -9.43
CA ARG A 236 -11.19 -6.68 -10.20
C ARG A 236 -12.48 -6.99 -10.96
N THR A 237 -13.63 -6.82 -10.31
CA THR A 237 -14.95 -7.00 -10.94
C THR A 237 -15.18 -6.04 -12.10
N LEU A 238 -14.74 -4.77 -11.99
CA LEU A 238 -14.84 -3.79 -13.08
C LEU A 238 -13.88 -4.08 -14.25
N SER A 239 -12.88 -4.94 -14.02
CA SER A 239 -11.82 -5.29 -14.95
C SER A 239 -12.00 -6.65 -15.65
N GLN A 240 -13.23 -7.13 -15.84
CA GLN A 240 -13.48 -8.44 -16.50
C GLN A 240 -12.82 -8.58 -17.88
N LYS A 241 -12.78 -7.48 -18.66
CA LYS A 241 -12.15 -7.45 -19.99
C LYS A 241 -10.61 -7.54 -19.96
N SER A 242 -10.00 -7.39 -18.79
CA SER A 242 -8.56 -7.56 -18.56
C SER A 242 -8.32 -8.68 -17.54
N SER A 243 -9.16 -9.71 -17.55
CA SER A 243 -9.04 -10.89 -16.66
C SER A 243 -9.00 -10.54 -15.18
N GLY A 244 -9.65 -9.45 -14.77
CA GLY A 244 -9.64 -8.97 -13.38
C GLY A 244 -8.37 -8.24 -12.97
N GLN A 245 -7.45 -7.94 -13.90
CA GLN A 245 -6.22 -7.21 -13.62
C GLN A 245 -6.44 -5.70 -13.65
N PHE A 246 -5.79 -4.95 -12.76
CA PHE A 246 -5.87 -3.49 -12.74
C PHE A 246 -4.51 -2.83 -12.49
N VAL A 247 -4.41 -1.58 -12.94
CA VAL A 247 -3.23 -0.73 -12.72
C VAL A 247 -3.53 0.20 -11.55
N ALA A 248 -2.61 0.28 -10.59
CA ALA A 248 -2.62 1.35 -9.59
C ALA A 248 -1.57 2.39 -9.95
N VAL A 249 -1.96 3.66 -9.97
CA VAL A 249 -1.08 4.80 -10.28
C VAL A 249 -0.98 5.67 -9.04
N ASP A 250 0.24 5.88 -8.52
CA ASP A 250 0.48 6.89 -7.49
C ASP A 250 0.47 8.28 -8.12
N LEU A 251 -0.70 8.91 -8.11
CA LEU A 251 -0.95 10.23 -8.68
C LEU A 251 -1.80 11.03 -7.68
N ARG A 252 -1.12 11.90 -6.93
CA ARG A 252 -1.69 12.83 -5.95
C ARG A 252 -1.59 14.24 -6.48
N VAL A 253 -2.72 14.80 -6.93
CA VAL A 253 -2.75 16.10 -7.63
C VAL A 253 -2.23 17.21 -6.73
N ASP A 254 -2.59 17.20 -5.44
CA ASP A 254 -2.17 18.21 -4.48
C ASP A 254 -0.63 18.24 -4.29
N ILE A 255 0.03 17.08 -4.39
CA ILE A 255 1.50 16.98 -4.31
C ILE A 255 2.12 17.45 -5.62
N LEU A 256 1.52 17.11 -6.77
CA LEU A 256 2.00 17.54 -8.09
C LEU A 256 1.95 19.07 -8.22
N GLU A 257 0.90 19.71 -7.70
CA GLU A 257 0.76 21.18 -7.72
C GLU A 257 1.74 21.88 -6.78
N LYS A 258 2.01 21.29 -5.61
CA LYS A 258 2.96 21.84 -4.63
C LYS A 258 4.42 21.61 -4.99
N ARG A 259 4.74 20.56 -5.76
CA ARG A 259 6.10 20.26 -6.20
C ARG A 259 6.39 20.92 -7.54
N SER A 260 7.46 21.71 -7.59
CA SER A 260 8.11 22.03 -8.87
C SER A 260 8.63 20.72 -9.48
N CYS A 261 7.88 20.11 -10.40
CA CYS A 261 8.28 18.93 -11.17
C CYS A 261 9.42 19.26 -12.15
N GLN A 262 10.53 19.79 -11.64
CA GLN A 262 11.73 20.08 -12.40
C GLN A 262 12.57 18.82 -12.51
N GLY A 263 12.88 18.43 -13.75
CA GLY A 263 13.95 17.50 -14.02
C GLY A 263 15.28 18.24 -13.93
N ASN A 264 16.26 17.69 -13.22
CA ASN A 264 17.65 18.06 -13.50
C ASN A 264 17.89 17.65 -14.96
N GLY A 265 18.41 18.54 -15.81
CA GLY A 265 18.45 18.47 -17.28
C GLY A 265 19.12 17.23 -17.93
N SER A 266 19.25 16.12 -17.23
CA SER A 266 19.51 14.78 -17.74
C SER A 266 18.23 14.18 -18.35
N PRO A 267 18.28 13.65 -19.60
CA PRO A 267 17.16 12.93 -20.19
C PRO A 267 16.83 11.72 -19.32
N GLY A 268 15.64 11.70 -18.69
CA GLY A 268 15.16 10.59 -17.86
C GLY A 268 15.05 10.83 -16.35
N SER A 269 15.33 12.04 -15.82
CA SER A 269 15.24 12.31 -14.37
C SER A 269 14.08 13.23 -13.94
N LYS A 270 12.89 13.06 -14.52
CA LYS A 270 11.71 13.79 -14.04
C LYS A 270 11.25 13.20 -12.69
N SER A 271 11.07 14.06 -11.69
CA SER A 271 10.68 13.65 -10.33
C SER A 271 9.18 13.42 -10.17
N CYS A 272 8.36 13.95 -11.07
CA CYS A 272 6.92 13.72 -11.13
C CYS A 272 6.31 13.87 -12.53
N TYR A 273 5.19 13.21 -12.80
CA TYR A 273 4.51 13.16 -14.11
C TYR A 273 3.04 13.59 -13.99
N SER A 274 2.57 14.33 -14.99
CA SER A 274 1.17 14.79 -15.08
C SER A 274 0.21 13.65 -15.48
N PRO A 275 -1.10 13.79 -15.23
CA PRO A 275 -2.10 12.81 -15.67
C PRO A 275 -2.01 12.48 -17.17
N HIS A 276 -1.82 13.50 -18.01
CA HIS A 276 -1.66 13.33 -19.44
C HIS A 276 -0.42 12.50 -19.80
N GLU A 277 0.74 12.79 -19.19
CA GLU A 277 1.98 12.02 -19.42
C GLU A 277 1.85 10.56 -18.99
N ILE A 278 1.15 10.29 -17.88
CA ILE A 278 0.87 8.92 -17.44
C ILE A 278 -0.03 8.20 -18.43
N ALA A 279 -1.07 8.87 -18.93
CA ALA A 279 -2.00 8.28 -19.89
C ALA A 279 -1.30 7.95 -21.22
N ASP A 280 -0.45 8.85 -21.71
CA ASP A 280 0.38 8.62 -22.89
C ASP A 280 1.38 7.48 -22.67
N PHE A 281 2.03 7.43 -21.50
CA PHE A 281 2.96 6.37 -21.13
C PHE A 281 2.28 5.00 -21.18
N LEU A 282 1.14 4.84 -20.51
CA LEU A 282 0.38 3.59 -20.49
C LEU A 282 -0.08 3.18 -21.89
N THR A 283 -0.58 4.13 -22.69
CA THR A 283 -1.02 3.88 -24.06
C THR A 283 0.13 3.35 -24.93
N LYS A 284 1.31 3.98 -24.83
CA LYS A 284 2.49 3.57 -25.61
C LYS A 284 3.05 2.20 -25.21
N LEU A 285 2.84 1.77 -23.97
CA LEU A 285 3.16 0.42 -23.49
C LEU A 285 2.13 -0.65 -23.90
N GLY A 286 1.04 -0.26 -24.57
CA GLY A 286 0.03 -1.19 -25.07
C GLY A 286 -1.13 -1.45 -24.11
N PHE A 287 -1.27 -0.70 -23.02
CA PHE A 287 -2.52 -0.69 -22.26
C PHE A 287 -3.63 -0.06 -23.12
N ASN A 288 -4.82 -0.65 -23.08
CA ASN A 288 -5.95 -0.23 -23.91
C ASN A 288 -7.04 0.46 -23.07
N ARG A 289 -8.05 1.01 -23.74
CA ARG A 289 -9.16 1.77 -23.11
C ARG A 289 -9.98 0.98 -22.09
N ASP A 290 -9.97 -0.35 -22.15
CA ASP A 290 -10.69 -1.22 -21.22
C ASP A 290 -9.90 -1.51 -19.93
N THR A 291 -8.67 -1.01 -19.81
CA THR A 291 -7.83 -1.11 -18.61
C THR A 291 -8.48 -0.39 -17.43
N THR A 292 -8.66 -1.10 -16.31
CA THR A 292 -9.11 -0.51 -15.05
C THR A 292 -7.94 0.14 -14.33
N ILE A 293 -8.10 1.41 -13.95
CA ILE A 293 -7.07 2.20 -13.26
C ILE A 293 -7.60 2.68 -11.91
N TYR A 294 -6.81 2.45 -10.87
CA TYR A 294 -6.97 3.08 -9.56
C TYR A 294 -5.96 4.22 -9.41
N LEU A 295 -6.41 5.38 -8.97
CA LEU A 295 -5.56 6.54 -8.65
C LEU A 295 -5.49 6.73 -7.14
N THR A 296 -4.31 7.07 -6.62
CA THR A 296 -4.10 7.48 -5.21
C THR A 296 -4.64 8.89 -4.90
N GLN A 297 -5.85 9.16 -5.38
CA GLN A 297 -6.55 10.43 -5.26
C GLN A 297 -7.88 10.21 -4.51
N SER A 298 -8.19 11.12 -3.57
CA SER A 298 -9.41 11.06 -2.75
C SER A 298 -10.67 11.24 -3.57
N ARG A 299 -10.82 12.41 -4.20
CA ARG A 299 -11.97 12.80 -5.01
C ARG A 299 -11.55 13.12 -6.43
N TRP A 300 -12.51 13.07 -7.35
CA TRP A 300 -12.23 13.45 -8.74
C TRP A 300 -11.77 14.91 -8.83
N ASP A 301 -10.82 15.16 -9.71
CA ASP A 301 -10.28 16.47 -10.04
C ASP A 301 -10.22 16.61 -11.56
N SER A 302 -10.57 17.77 -12.11
CA SER A 302 -10.63 17.99 -13.57
C SER A 302 -9.27 17.82 -14.27
N SER A 303 -8.15 17.96 -13.55
CA SER A 303 -6.82 17.66 -14.11
C SER A 303 -6.67 16.20 -14.55
N LEU A 304 -7.48 15.30 -14.00
CA LEU A 304 -7.49 13.86 -14.32
C LEU A 304 -8.27 13.54 -15.60
N ASP A 305 -9.01 14.49 -16.17
CA ASP A 305 -9.88 14.26 -17.32
C ASP A 305 -9.09 13.74 -18.53
N SER A 306 -7.88 14.27 -18.76
CA SER A 306 -6.97 13.79 -19.80
C SER A 306 -6.64 12.30 -19.70
N LEU A 307 -6.51 11.76 -18.47
CA LEU A 307 -6.28 10.34 -18.24
C LEU A 307 -7.57 9.53 -18.37
N LYS A 308 -8.71 10.08 -17.91
CA LYS A 308 -10.04 9.45 -18.05
C LYS A 308 -10.49 9.30 -19.50
N GLU A 309 -10.17 10.27 -20.36
CA GLU A 309 -10.51 10.23 -21.78
C GLU A 309 -9.87 9.03 -22.49
N LEU A 310 -8.60 8.74 -22.18
CA LEU A 310 -7.86 7.58 -22.70
C LEU A 310 -8.22 6.27 -21.97
N PHE A 311 -8.46 6.34 -20.66
CA PHE A 311 -8.83 5.20 -19.82
C PHE A 311 -10.14 5.45 -19.06
N PRO A 312 -11.32 5.25 -19.70
CA PRO A 312 -12.62 5.54 -19.10
C PRO A 312 -12.91 4.79 -17.80
N LYS A 313 -12.23 3.67 -17.52
CA LYS A 313 -12.32 2.90 -16.28
C LYS A 313 -11.30 3.35 -15.22
N THR A 314 -11.12 4.66 -15.08
CA THR A 314 -10.29 5.26 -14.03
C THR A 314 -11.15 5.60 -12.80
N TYR A 315 -10.68 5.20 -11.62
CA TYR A 315 -11.38 5.36 -10.35
C TYR A 315 -10.49 6.00 -9.29
N THR A 316 -11.14 6.75 -8.40
CA THR A 316 -10.59 7.38 -7.19
C THR A 316 -11.12 6.65 -5.96
N LYS A 317 -10.57 6.95 -4.77
CA LYS A 317 -11.06 6.38 -3.51
C LYS A 317 -12.56 6.59 -3.32
N GLU A 318 -13.04 7.82 -3.54
CA GLU A 318 -14.47 8.15 -3.40
C GLU A 318 -15.37 7.35 -4.34
N SER A 319 -14.95 7.08 -5.57
CA SER A 319 -15.80 6.38 -6.53
C SER A 319 -15.83 4.86 -6.31
N ILE A 320 -14.77 4.27 -5.77
CA ILE A 320 -14.66 2.82 -5.59
C ILE A 320 -15.07 2.34 -4.19
N MET A 321 -14.89 3.16 -3.15
CA MET A 321 -15.21 2.78 -1.77
C MET A 321 -16.73 2.53 -1.56
N PRO A 322 -17.12 1.48 -0.80
CA PRO A 322 -18.51 1.25 -0.40
C PRO A 322 -19.10 2.46 0.33
N ILE A 323 -20.36 2.78 0.05
CA ILE A 323 -20.99 4.02 0.50
C ILE A 323 -21.08 4.12 2.03
N ASP A 324 -21.33 3.00 2.70
CA ASP A 324 -21.43 2.85 4.14
C ASP A 324 -20.08 3.02 4.86
N LYS A 325 -18.95 2.87 4.14
CA LYS A 325 -17.60 3.04 4.68
C LYS A 325 -17.08 4.48 4.50
N LYS A 326 -17.62 5.27 3.57
CA LYS A 326 -17.07 6.60 3.21
C LYS A 326 -16.95 7.56 4.38
N ALA A 327 -17.97 7.66 5.25
CA ALA A 327 -17.94 8.57 6.40
C ALA A 327 -16.76 8.28 7.34
N LYS A 328 -16.39 7.01 7.54
CA LYS A 328 -15.28 6.66 8.42
C LYS A 328 -13.91 6.89 7.76
N PHE A 329 -13.82 6.76 6.45
CA PHE A 329 -12.54 6.63 5.73
C PHE A 329 -12.21 7.76 4.75
N LEU A 330 -13.14 8.68 4.46
CA LEU A 330 -12.95 9.81 3.52
C LEU A 330 -13.35 11.18 4.10
N ASP A 331 -13.69 11.23 5.39
CA ASP A 331 -13.92 12.50 6.09
C ASP A 331 -12.58 13.23 6.34
N SER A 332 -12.63 14.52 6.66
CA SER A 332 -11.45 15.39 6.80
C SER A 332 -10.38 14.83 7.74
N ASP A 333 -10.82 14.14 8.79
CA ASP A 333 -9.94 13.64 9.84
C ASP A 333 -9.31 12.30 9.42
N ALA A 334 -9.77 11.67 8.34
CA ALA A 334 -9.35 10.34 7.87
C ALA A 334 -8.13 10.35 6.93
N ALA A 335 -7.44 11.49 6.78
CA ALA A 335 -6.33 11.64 5.84
C ALA A 335 -5.24 10.56 5.97
N GLU A 336 -4.93 10.11 7.20
CA GLU A 336 -3.98 9.02 7.42
C GLU A 336 -4.53 7.65 6.97
N LEU A 337 -5.82 7.36 7.19
CA LEU A 337 -6.46 6.13 6.73
C LEU A 337 -6.51 6.06 5.20
N GLU A 338 -6.75 7.20 4.54
CA GLU A 338 -6.72 7.28 3.08
C GLU A 338 -5.37 6.89 2.50
N LYS A 339 -4.26 7.37 3.09
CA LYS A 339 -2.90 7.01 2.68
C LYS A 339 -2.62 5.52 2.92
N VAL A 340 -3.14 4.96 4.02
CA VAL A 340 -3.02 3.54 4.34
C VAL A 340 -3.71 2.69 3.28
N ILE A 341 -4.94 3.06 2.89
CA ILE A 341 -5.69 2.38 1.82
C ILE A 341 -4.89 2.43 0.51
N ASP A 342 -4.38 3.60 0.13
CA ASP A 342 -3.55 3.77 -1.08
C ASP A 342 -2.33 2.84 -1.08
N LEU A 343 -1.57 2.81 0.02
CA LEU A 343 -0.37 1.97 0.14
C LEU A 343 -0.70 0.49 -0.11
N TYR A 344 -1.79 -0.02 0.46
CA TYR A 344 -2.17 -1.42 0.34
C TYR A 344 -2.75 -1.75 -1.04
N ILE A 345 -3.63 -0.92 -1.60
CA ILE A 345 -4.16 -1.13 -2.96
C ILE A 345 -3.03 -1.10 -4.00
N CYS A 346 -2.10 -0.16 -3.91
CA CYS A 346 -0.92 -0.11 -4.79
C CYS A 346 0.00 -1.32 -4.62
N SER A 347 0.08 -1.88 -3.40
CA SER A 347 0.87 -3.08 -3.14
C SER A 347 0.21 -4.35 -3.69
N GLU A 348 -1.11 -4.35 -3.83
CA GLU A 348 -1.90 -5.51 -4.27
C GLU A 348 -2.28 -5.49 -5.76
N SER A 349 -2.13 -4.35 -6.43
CA SER A 349 -2.41 -4.22 -7.86
C SER A 349 -1.55 -5.13 -8.73
N ASP A 350 -2.03 -5.43 -9.94
CA ASP A 350 -1.29 -6.26 -10.89
C ASP A 350 -0.12 -5.47 -11.49
N VAL A 351 -0.32 -4.18 -11.75
CA VAL A 351 0.74 -3.24 -12.17
C VAL A 351 0.72 -2.02 -11.26
N PHE A 352 1.90 -1.54 -10.86
CA PHE A 352 2.05 -0.29 -10.12
C PHE A 352 2.85 0.74 -10.92
N VAL A 353 2.36 1.97 -10.99
CA VAL A 353 2.98 3.09 -11.71
C VAL A 353 3.17 4.29 -10.77
N PRO A 354 4.40 4.61 -10.35
CA PRO A 354 4.64 5.77 -9.51
C PRO A 354 4.74 7.04 -10.37
N ALA A 355 3.72 7.91 -10.36
CA ALA A 355 3.82 9.21 -11.02
C ALA A 355 4.70 10.18 -10.25
N ILE A 356 5.00 9.90 -8.98
CA ILE A 356 5.85 10.73 -8.11
C ILE A 356 6.98 9.86 -7.55
N SER A 357 8.22 10.34 -7.68
CA SER A 357 9.36 9.72 -7.00
C SER A 357 9.36 10.10 -5.52
N GLY A 358 9.62 9.13 -4.65
CA GLY A 358 9.73 9.37 -3.21
C GLY A 358 9.57 8.13 -2.36
N LEU A 359 9.36 8.34 -1.06
CA LEU A 359 9.30 7.27 -0.07
C LEU A 359 8.06 6.37 -0.23
N PHE A 360 6.93 6.91 -0.68
CA PHE A 360 5.73 6.13 -1.00
C PHE A 360 6.03 5.08 -2.07
N TYR A 361 6.62 5.50 -3.21
CA TYR A 361 7.08 4.58 -4.25
C TYR A 361 8.05 3.53 -3.69
N ALA A 362 9.08 3.94 -2.94
CA ALA A 362 10.05 2.99 -2.39
C ALA A 362 9.38 1.92 -1.49
N ASN A 363 8.48 2.32 -0.60
CA ASN A 363 7.80 1.39 0.31
C ASN A 363 6.80 0.47 -0.41
N VAL A 364 6.02 0.99 -1.37
CA VAL A 364 5.17 0.15 -2.22
C VAL A 364 6.03 -0.85 -2.99
N ALA A 365 7.19 -0.43 -3.52
CA ALA A 365 8.10 -1.33 -4.20
C ALA A 365 8.61 -2.43 -3.27
N GLY A 366 9.05 -2.10 -2.05
CA GLY A 366 9.46 -3.09 -1.06
C GLY A 366 8.39 -4.11 -0.73
N LYS A 367 7.16 -3.66 -0.50
CA LYS A 367 6.02 -4.53 -0.20
C LYS A 367 5.62 -5.39 -1.41
N ARG A 368 5.62 -4.84 -2.61
CA ARG A 368 5.39 -5.60 -3.83
C ARG A 368 6.46 -6.67 -4.05
N ILE A 369 7.74 -6.35 -3.82
CA ILE A 369 8.85 -7.32 -3.88
C ILE A 369 8.62 -8.47 -2.89
N SER A 370 8.16 -8.17 -1.67
CA SER A 370 7.84 -9.21 -0.67
C SER A 370 6.76 -10.19 -1.12
N TYR A 371 5.88 -9.77 -2.02
CA TYR A 371 4.81 -10.59 -2.57
C TYR A 371 5.15 -11.19 -3.94
N GLY A 372 6.35 -10.94 -4.47
CA GLY A 372 6.74 -11.33 -5.84
C GLY A 372 6.11 -10.47 -6.95
N LYS A 373 5.40 -9.38 -6.61
CA LYS A 373 4.67 -8.50 -7.55
C LYS A 373 5.58 -7.47 -8.21
N THR A 374 6.52 -7.93 -9.02
CA THR A 374 7.61 -7.12 -9.57
C THR A 374 7.23 -6.21 -10.75
N GLN A 375 5.96 -6.23 -11.19
CA GLN A 375 5.46 -5.32 -12.22
C GLN A 375 5.28 -3.91 -11.68
N ILE A 376 6.38 -3.15 -11.67
CA ILE A 376 6.44 -1.75 -11.30
C ILE A 376 7.01 -0.97 -12.47
N LEU A 377 6.17 -0.19 -13.14
CA LEU A 377 6.51 0.53 -14.37
C LEU A 377 6.74 2.00 -14.04
N VAL A 378 7.99 2.45 -14.10
CA VAL A 378 8.38 3.84 -13.84
C VAL A 378 8.19 4.66 -15.11
N PRO A 379 7.36 5.72 -15.09
CA PRO A 379 7.18 6.57 -16.26
C PRO A 379 8.49 7.20 -16.73
N ALA A 380 8.66 7.27 -18.04
CA ALA A 380 9.75 7.96 -18.72
C ALA A 380 9.30 8.36 -20.14
N ALA A 381 10.09 9.19 -20.83
CA ALA A 381 9.80 9.52 -22.22
C ALA A 381 9.87 8.25 -23.10
N VAL A 382 8.79 7.99 -23.84
CA VAL A 382 8.68 6.82 -24.74
C VAL A 382 8.75 7.30 -26.19
N SER A 383 9.85 6.92 -26.85
CA SER A 383 10.24 7.37 -28.20
C SER A 383 9.44 6.70 -29.33
N SER A 384 8.92 5.48 -29.13
CA SER A 384 8.16 4.73 -30.13
C SER A 384 7.03 3.94 -29.49
N SER A 385 5.87 3.82 -30.17
CA SER A 385 4.76 2.96 -29.75
C SER A 385 5.18 1.48 -29.80
N GLY A 386 4.74 0.69 -28.81
CA GLY A 386 5.11 -0.74 -28.71
C GLY A 386 6.49 -0.98 -28.10
N SER A 387 7.04 -0.02 -27.34
CA SER A 387 8.24 -0.25 -26.55
C SER A 387 8.00 -1.32 -25.50
N SER A 388 8.97 -2.22 -25.31
CA SER A 388 8.85 -3.29 -24.33
C SER A 388 8.71 -2.70 -22.92
N SER A 389 7.69 -3.13 -22.19
CA SER A 389 7.48 -2.74 -20.78
C SER A 389 8.69 -3.04 -19.89
N THR A 390 9.56 -3.97 -20.29
CA THR A 390 10.83 -4.30 -19.60
C THR A 390 11.77 -3.13 -19.45
N ASN A 391 11.75 -2.18 -20.39
CA ASN A 391 12.64 -1.02 -20.37
C ASN A 391 12.23 0.01 -19.31
N TYR A 392 11.02 -0.13 -18.77
CA TYR A 392 10.43 0.77 -17.78
C TYR A 392 10.23 0.11 -16.43
N ILE A 393 10.71 -1.12 -16.27
CA ILE A 393 10.72 -1.79 -14.96
C ILE A 393 11.58 -0.97 -14.01
N SER A 394 11.04 -0.74 -12.82
CA SER A 394 11.72 -0.09 -11.72
C SER A 394 13.16 -0.58 -11.54
N HIS A 395 14.11 0.37 -11.41
CA HIS A 395 15.48 0.06 -11.05
C HIS A 395 15.61 -0.75 -9.74
N TYR A 396 14.64 -0.60 -8.81
CA TYR A 396 14.58 -1.41 -7.59
C TYR A 396 14.46 -2.89 -7.89
N VAL A 397 13.69 -3.23 -8.93
CA VAL A 397 13.43 -4.60 -9.38
C VAL A 397 14.49 -5.09 -10.36
N SER A 398 14.79 -4.32 -11.41
CA SER A 398 15.69 -4.75 -12.48
C SER A 398 17.13 -4.93 -12.00
N GLU A 399 17.61 -4.06 -11.10
CA GLU A 399 18.94 -4.17 -10.50
C GLU A 399 18.93 -4.96 -9.17
N LYS A 400 17.77 -5.42 -8.70
CA LYS A 400 17.58 -6.04 -7.38
C LYS A 400 18.28 -5.27 -6.25
N ASN A 401 18.17 -3.95 -6.27
CA ASN A 401 18.91 -3.06 -5.39
C ASN A 401 18.07 -2.50 -4.23
N HIS A 402 16.78 -2.84 -4.13
CA HIS A 402 15.93 -2.47 -3.00
C HIS A 402 16.29 -3.26 -1.74
N PHE A 403 16.15 -2.66 -0.55
CA PHE A 403 16.40 -3.28 0.75
C PHE A 403 15.60 -4.57 0.98
N ALA A 404 14.38 -4.64 0.45
CA ALA A 404 13.57 -5.86 0.47
C ALA A 404 14.32 -7.09 -0.09
N TYR A 405 15.21 -6.94 -1.06
CA TYR A 405 16.00 -8.09 -1.56
C TYR A 405 17.06 -8.60 -0.57
N SER A 406 17.40 -7.84 0.48
CA SER A 406 18.19 -8.32 1.61
C SER A 406 17.34 -9.11 2.62
N CYS A 407 16.02 -8.96 2.57
CA CYS A 407 15.08 -9.61 3.46
C CYS A 407 14.44 -10.85 2.84
N PHE A 408 14.29 -10.89 1.52
CA PHE A 408 13.55 -11.93 0.83
C PHE A 408 14.41 -12.73 -0.14
N CYS A 409 14.35 -14.05 0.01
CA CYS A 409 15.03 -15.10 -0.74
C CYS A 409 13.97 -16.12 -1.20
#